data_AF-A0A822XK07-F1
#
_entry.id   AF-A0A822XK07-F1
#
_cell.length_a   1.000
_cell.length_b   1.000
_cell.length_c   1.000
_cell.angle_alpha   90.00
_cell.angle_beta   90.00
_cell.angle_gamma   90.00
#
_symmetry.space_group_name_H-M   'P 1'
#
loop_
_entity.id
_entity.type
_entity.pdbx_description
1 polymer ?
#
loop_
_entity_poly.entity_id
_entity_poly.type
_entity_poly.pdbx_seq_one_letter_code
_entity_poly.pdbx_strand_id
1 'polypeptide(L)'
;MDQESQNPPPGLRHLNLKKSFKLGIRSLLTACSKEDFSKAFSMFNNAEQEGLHRLFLQVITSMHENIEEQFESICRETEVGTILDIVEQFVEEQTLDTLSTDKTNIDVVEQELSRAKKDEIQYLTSMLDTAMEHNRLIKARIESLKERQDLSTIEDTVGKLRSWNCNYGQI
;
A
#
# COMPACT_ATOMS: atom_id res chain seq x y z
N MET A 1 32.63 -17.95 -23.87
CA MET A 1 32.10 -17.03 -22.84
C MET A 1 30.61 -17.14 -23.01
N ASP A 2 30.05 -18.14 -22.36
CA ASP A 2 28.70 -18.60 -22.61
C ASP A 2 27.78 -17.75 -21.74
N GLN A 3 27.05 -16.84 -22.38
CA GLN A 3 25.95 -16.12 -21.75
C GLN A 3 24.82 -17.14 -21.52
N GLU A 4 24.85 -17.80 -20.36
CA GLU A 4 23.66 -18.43 -19.81
C GLU A 4 22.60 -17.33 -19.66
N SER A 5 21.60 -17.41 -20.54
CA SER A 5 20.34 -16.68 -20.45
C SER A 5 19.75 -16.92 -19.06
N GLN A 6 19.95 -15.96 -18.16
CA GLN A 6 19.22 -15.84 -16.89
C GLN A 6 17.78 -15.44 -17.22
N ASN A 7 17.01 -16.36 -17.78
CA ASN A 7 15.57 -16.24 -17.71
C ASN A 7 15.16 -16.56 -16.27
N PRO A 8 14.41 -15.67 -15.60
CA PRO A 8 13.88 -15.97 -14.28
C PRO A 8 13.10 -17.30 -14.32
N PRO A 9 13.10 -18.06 -13.20
CA PRO A 9 12.37 -19.31 -13.15
C PRO A 9 10.89 -19.05 -13.48
N PRO A 10 10.27 -19.91 -14.30
CA PRO A 10 8.90 -19.70 -14.75
C PRO A 10 7.94 -19.61 -13.56
N GLY A 11 6.98 -18.70 -13.66
CA GLY A 11 5.95 -18.49 -12.64
C GLY A 11 5.07 -19.72 -12.44
N LEU A 12 4.40 -19.77 -11.29
CA LEU A 12 3.50 -20.87 -10.93
C LEU A 12 2.36 -21.00 -11.94
N ARG A 13 1.86 -19.89 -12.50
CA ARG A 13 0.81 -19.91 -13.54
C ARG A 13 1.28 -20.59 -14.82
N HIS A 14 2.47 -20.24 -15.30
CA HIS A 14 3.07 -20.86 -16.48
C HIS A 14 3.34 -22.36 -16.24
N LEU A 15 3.88 -22.73 -15.08
CA LEU A 15 4.09 -24.13 -14.71
C LEU A 15 2.78 -24.93 -14.67
N ASN A 16 1.72 -24.34 -14.11
CA ASN A 16 0.40 -24.97 -14.01
C ASN A 16 -0.24 -25.19 -15.39
N LEU A 17 -0.06 -24.26 -16.33
CA LEU A 17 -0.51 -24.43 -17.71
C LEU A 17 0.13 -25.68 -18.33
N LYS A 18 1.46 -25.77 -18.28
CA LYS A 18 2.21 -26.91 -18.85
C LYS A 18 1.81 -28.23 -18.19
N LYS A 19 1.69 -28.24 -16.87
CA LYS A 19 1.30 -29.43 -16.09
C LYS A 19 -0.10 -29.90 -16.45
N SER A 20 -1.05 -28.97 -16.56
CA SER A 20 -2.45 -29.27 -16.88
C SER A 20 -2.58 -29.83 -18.30
N PHE A 21 -1.87 -29.24 -19.27
CA PHE A 21 -1.83 -29.73 -20.63
C PHE A 21 -1.29 -31.17 -20.70
N LYS A 22 -0.11 -31.42 -20.12
CA LYS A 22 0.50 -32.76 -20.08
C LYS A 22 -0.42 -33.80 -19.43
N LEU A 23 -1.13 -33.42 -18.37
CA LEU A 23 -2.09 -34.30 -17.73
C LEU A 23 -3.28 -34.62 -18.65
N GLY A 24 -3.81 -33.63 -19.37
CA GLY A 24 -4.93 -33.79 -20.29
C GLY A 24 -4.63 -34.74 -21.45
N ILE A 25 -3.47 -34.56 -22.08
CA ILE A 25 -3.07 -35.39 -23.25
C ILE A 25 -2.63 -36.79 -22.87
N ARG A 26 -2.24 -37.05 -21.61
CA ARG A 26 -1.81 -38.40 -21.17
C ARG A 26 -2.87 -39.47 -21.43
N SER A 27 -4.15 -39.07 -21.43
CA SER A 27 -5.28 -39.93 -21.74
C SER A 27 -5.18 -40.61 -23.11
N LEU A 28 -4.50 -40.01 -24.10
CA LEU A 28 -4.27 -40.60 -25.42
C LEU A 28 -3.55 -41.95 -25.34
N LEU A 29 -2.54 -42.04 -24.45
CA LEU A 29 -1.72 -43.25 -24.27
C LEU A 29 -2.51 -44.40 -23.65
N THR A 30 -3.66 -44.10 -23.02
CA THR A 30 -4.49 -45.08 -22.31
C THR A 30 -5.90 -45.19 -22.90
N ALA A 31 -6.16 -44.55 -24.05
CA ALA A 31 -7.50 -44.44 -24.63
C ALA A 31 -8.06 -45.76 -25.17
N CYS A 32 -7.18 -46.72 -25.48
CA CYS A 32 -7.57 -48.02 -26.01
C CYS A 32 -6.88 -49.13 -25.21
N SER A 33 -7.68 -50.01 -24.62
CA SER A 33 -7.16 -51.22 -23.98
C SER A 33 -6.80 -52.27 -25.03
N LYS A 34 -5.93 -53.20 -24.68
CA LYS A 34 -5.60 -54.35 -25.55
C LYS A 34 -6.84 -55.20 -25.85
N GLU A 35 -7.76 -55.32 -24.90
CA GLU A 35 -9.01 -56.08 -25.07
C GLU A 35 -9.94 -55.41 -26.08
N ASP A 36 -10.16 -54.09 -25.96
CA ASP A 36 -10.96 -53.32 -26.91
C ASP A 36 -10.35 -53.37 -28.32
N PHE A 37 -9.02 -53.33 -28.41
CA PHE A 37 -8.29 -53.47 -29.66
C PHE A 37 -8.53 -54.85 -30.30
N SER A 38 -8.31 -55.95 -29.55
CA SER A 38 -8.55 -57.31 -30.05
C SER A 38 -10.01 -57.53 -30.46
N LYS A 39 -10.97 -56.93 -29.75
CA LYS A 39 -12.39 -56.97 -30.11
C LYS A 39 -12.67 -56.26 -31.44
N ALA A 40 -12.08 -55.08 -31.63
CA ALA A 40 -12.21 -54.31 -32.87
C ALA A 40 -11.60 -55.04 -34.08
N PHE A 41 -10.54 -55.81 -33.87
CA PHE A 41 -9.83 -56.57 -34.91
C PHE A 41 -10.07 -58.10 -34.80
N SER A 42 -11.28 -58.50 -34.38
CA SER A 42 -11.65 -59.91 -34.16
C SER A 42 -11.60 -60.81 -35.40
N MET A 43 -11.58 -60.23 -36.61
CA MET A 43 -11.42 -60.97 -37.87
C MET A 43 -9.98 -61.43 -38.13
N PHE A 44 -9.00 -60.84 -37.45
CA PHE A 44 -7.58 -61.17 -37.57
C PHE A 44 -7.17 -62.24 -36.57
N ASN A 45 -6.15 -63.03 -36.90
CA ASN A 45 -5.57 -63.97 -35.96
C ASN A 45 -4.71 -63.27 -34.89
N ASN A 46 -4.33 -63.99 -33.83
CA ASN A 46 -3.59 -63.41 -32.70
C ASN A 46 -2.25 -62.76 -33.10
N ALA A 47 -1.53 -63.32 -34.07
CA ALA A 47 -0.24 -62.76 -34.50
C ALA A 47 -0.43 -61.45 -35.28
N GLU A 48 -1.45 -61.40 -36.14
CA GLU A 48 -1.83 -60.17 -36.85
C GLU A 48 -2.33 -59.09 -35.89
N GLN A 49 -3.16 -59.46 -34.91
CA GLN A 49 -3.63 -58.53 -33.88
C GLN A 49 -2.48 -57.94 -33.06
N GLU A 50 -1.49 -58.75 -32.66
CA GLU A 50 -0.32 -58.27 -31.92
C GLU A 50 0.52 -57.30 -32.78
N GLY A 51 0.72 -57.62 -34.06
CA GLY A 51 1.42 -56.74 -35.00
C GLY A 51 0.70 -55.40 -35.18
N LEU A 52 -0.61 -55.42 -35.37
CA LEU A 52 -1.44 -54.21 -35.48
C LEU A 52 -1.44 -53.41 -34.18
N HIS A 53 -1.53 -54.05 -33.02
CA HIS A 53 -1.49 -53.39 -31.72
C HIS A 53 -0.14 -52.69 -31.50
N ARG A 54 0.97 -53.32 -31.93
CA ARG A 54 2.30 -52.70 -31.87
C ARG A 54 2.40 -51.44 -32.74
N LEU A 55 1.85 -51.50 -33.96
CA LEU A 55 1.78 -50.33 -34.85
C LEU A 55 0.91 -49.22 -34.25
N PHE A 56 -0.24 -49.59 -33.67
CA PHE A 56 -1.12 -48.66 -32.98
C PHE A 56 -0.41 -47.93 -31.82
N LEU A 57 0.29 -48.65 -30.95
CA LEU A 57 1.06 -48.06 -29.87
C LEU A 57 2.15 -47.11 -30.38
N GLN A 58 2.81 -47.46 -31.49
CA GLN A 58 3.81 -46.60 -32.12
C GLN A 58 3.19 -45.30 -32.64
N VAL A 59 2.03 -45.38 -33.31
CA VAL A 59 1.31 -44.21 -33.81
C VAL A 59 0.84 -43.32 -32.65
N ILE A 60 0.24 -43.89 -31.62
CA ILE A 60 -0.27 -43.13 -30.47
C ILE A 60 0.87 -42.46 -29.68
N THR A 61 1.98 -43.16 -29.48
CA THR A 61 3.16 -42.59 -28.81
C THR A 61 3.75 -41.43 -29.62
N SER A 62 3.95 -41.64 -30.93
CA SER A 62 4.49 -40.59 -31.82
C SER A 62 3.55 -39.39 -31.91
N MET A 63 2.24 -39.61 -31.95
CA MET A 63 1.24 -38.54 -31.94
C MET A 63 1.27 -37.76 -30.61
N HIS A 64 1.38 -38.45 -29.47
CA HIS A 64 1.50 -37.81 -28.15
C HIS A 64 2.73 -36.91 -28.07
N GLU A 65 3.90 -37.41 -28.48
CA GLU A 65 5.16 -36.65 -28.51
C GLU A 65 5.06 -35.43 -29.42
N ASN A 66 4.51 -35.59 -30.62
CA ASN A 66 4.32 -34.49 -31.57
C ASN A 66 3.36 -33.42 -31.03
N ILE A 67 2.29 -33.82 -30.32
CA ILE A 67 1.37 -32.87 -29.68
C ILE A 67 2.09 -32.08 -28.57
N GLU A 68 2.94 -32.73 -27.76
CA GLU A 68 3.75 -32.04 -26.75
C GLU A 68 4.71 -31.03 -27.37
N GLU A 69 5.42 -31.42 -28.43
CA GLU A 69 6.36 -30.54 -29.12
C GLU A 69 5.65 -29.33 -29.75
N GLN A 70 4.53 -29.55 -30.42
CA GLN A 70 3.74 -28.47 -31.03
C GLN A 70 3.16 -27.52 -29.99
N PHE A 71 2.68 -28.04 -28.86
CA PHE A 71 2.23 -27.19 -27.75
C PHE A 71 3.36 -26.31 -27.20
N GLU A 72 4.54 -26.88 -26.99
CA GLU A 72 5.71 -26.12 -26.54
C GLU A 72 6.16 -25.08 -27.59
N SER A 73 6.05 -25.41 -28.88
CA SER A 73 6.32 -24.47 -29.98
C SER A 73 5.35 -23.28 -29.94
N ILE A 74 4.04 -23.55 -29.84
CA ILE A 74 3.00 -22.52 -29.74
C ILE A 74 3.21 -21.66 -28.49
N CYS A 75 3.57 -22.26 -27.35
CA CYS A 75 3.84 -21.50 -26.12
C CYS A 75 5.01 -20.53 -26.27
N ARG A 76 6.06 -20.92 -27.00
CA ARG A 76 7.20 -20.05 -27.31
C ARG A 76 6.81 -18.95 -28.30
N GLU A 77 6.13 -19.31 -29.39
CA GLU A 77 5.71 -18.37 -30.44
C GLU A 77 4.76 -17.29 -29.91
N THR A 78 3.83 -17.67 -29.04
CA THR A 78 2.83 -16.76 -28.47
C THR A 78 3.31 -16.01 -27.23
N GLU A 79 4.51 -16.32 -26.74
CA GLU A 79 5.07 -15.79 -25.48
C GLU A 79 4.12 -15.94 -24.28
N VAL A 80 3.23 -16.94 -24.30
CA VAL A 80 2.19 -17.13 -23.26
C VAL A 80 2.80 -17.32 -21.87
N GLY A 81 3.98 -17.95 -21.78
CA GLY A 81 4.71 -18.10 -20.53
C GLY A 81 5.07 -16.75 -19.93
N THR A 82 5.68 -15.87 -20.72
CA THR A 82 6.06 -14.52 -20.32
C THR A 82 4.84 -13.70 -19.92
N ILE A 83 3.74 -13.78 -20.67
CA ILE A 83 2.50 -13.08 -20.32
C ILE A 83 1.94 -13.57 -18.99
N LEU A 84 1.94 -14.88 -18.75
CA LEU A 84 1.47 -15.46 -17.48
C LEU A 84 2.36 -15.07 -16.30
N ASP A 85 3.67 -14.99 -16.51
CA ASP A 85 4.62 -14.54 -15.49
C ASP A 85 4.40 -13.05 -15.15
N ILE A 86 4.16 -12.20 -16.16
CA ILE A 86 3.77 -10.79 -15.98
C ILE A 86 2.45 -10.66 -15.21
N VAL A 87 1.43 -11.45 -15.58
CA VAL A 87 0.13 -11.45 -14.88
C VAL A 87 0.30 -11.89 -13.42
N GLU A 88 1.15 -12.89 -13.16
CA GLU A 88 1.45 -13.32 -11.80
C GLU A 88 2.09 -12.21 -10.98
N GLN A 89 3.11 -11.53 -11.54
CA GLN A 89 3.73 -10.37 -10.92
C GLN A 89 2.71 -9.25 -10.63
N PHE A 90 1.85 -8.89 -11.59
CA PHE A 90 0.82 -7.86 -11.38
C PHE A 90 -0.17 -8.22 -10.27
N VAL A 91 -0.54 -9.49 -10.14
CA VAL A 91 -1.42 -9.96 -9.07
C VAL A 91 -0.72 -9.87 -7.72
N GLU A 92 0.55 -10.25 -7.63
CA GLU A 92 1.35 -10.09 -6.42
C GLU A 92 1.50 -8.62 -6.03
N GLU A 93 1.83 -7.75 -6.99
CA GLU A 93 1.93 -6.30 -6.78
C GLU A 93 0.61 -5.68 -6.30
N GLN A 94 -0.53 -6.00 -6.93
CA GLN A 94 -1.82 -5.50 -6.47
C GLN A 94 -2.19 -6.01 -5.06
N THR A 95 -1.83 -7.23 -4.72
CA THR A 95 -2.09 -7.78 -3.39
C THR A 95 -1.29 -7.01 -2.32
N LEU A 96 -0.05 -6.64 -2.65
CA LEU A 96 0.78 -5.78 -1.80
C LEU A 96 0.28 -4.33 -1.76
N ASP A 97 -0.20 -3.79 -2.88
CA ASP A 97 -0.75 -2.42 -2.93
C ASP A 97 -2.08 -2.31 -2.17
N THR A 98 -2.87 -3.39 -2.12
CA THR A 98 -4.07 -3.43 -1.28
C THR A 98 -3.72 -3.34 0.21
N LEU A 99 -2.58 -3.88 0.65
CA LEU A 99 -2.02 -3.62 2.00
C LEU A 99 -1.56 -2.17 2.17
N SER A 100 -1.25 -1.47 1.07
CA SER A 100 -0.95 -0.03 1.05
C SER A 100 -2.22 0.82 1.20
N THR A 101 -3.42 0.34 0.83
CA THR A 101 -4.69 1.04 1.10
C THR A 101 -4.98 1.25 2.58
N ASP A 102 -4.33 0.51 3.48
CA ASP A 102 -4.37 0.80 4.93
C ASP A 102 -3.73 2.18 5.25
N LYS A 103 -2.94 2.73 4.32
CA LYS A 103 -2.41 4.11 4.33
C LYS A 103 -3.50 5.15 4.11
N THR A 104 -4.63 4.81 3.49
CA THR A 104 -5.78 5.73 3.38
C THR A 104 -6.36 6.04 4.77
N ASN A 105 -6.27 5.11 5.74
CA ASN A 105 -6.61 5.40 7.13
C ASN A 105 -5.62 6.40 7.77
N ILE A 106 -4.33 6.32 7.42
CA ILE A 106 -3.31 7.25 7.92
C ILE A 106 -3.56 8.67 7.43
N ASP A 107 -3.88 8.86 6.15
CA ASP A 107 -4.17 10.20 5.60
C ASP A 107 -5.39 10.85 6.26
N VAL A 108 -6.43 10.07 6.56
CA VAL A 108 -7.62 10.56 7.30
C VAL A 108 -7.25 10.96 8.72
N VAL A 109 -6.47 10.14 9.44
CA VAL A 109 -6.00 10.44 10.80
C VAL A 109 -5.11 11.69 10.82
N GLU A 110 -4.24 11.87 9.81
CA GLU A 110 -3.39 13.05 9.68
C GLU A 110 -4.22 14.32 9.47
N GLN A 111 -5.27 14.24 8.65
CA GLN A 111 -6.16 15.37 8.38
C GLN A 111 -6.98 15.77 9.61
N GLU A 112 -7.55 14.79 10.34
CA GLU A 112 -8.28 15.04 11.59
C GLU A 112 -7.36 15.64 12.67
N LEU A 113 -6.16 15.07 12.85
CA LEU A 113 -5.18 15.58 13.80
C LEU A 113 -4.73 17.00 13.46
N SER A 114 -4.50 17.28 12.18
CA SER A 114 -4.11 18.62 11.71
C SER A 114 -5.21 19.65 11.95
N ARG A 115 -6.47 19.27 11.73
CA ARG A 115 -7.63 20.12 12.04
C ARG A 115 -7.72 20.38 13.54
N ALA A 116 -7.65 19.34 14.38
CA ALA A 116 -7.71 19.48 15.83
C ALA A 116 -6.59 20.41 16.37
N LYS A 117 -5.36 20.25 15.88
CA LYS A 117 -4.24 21.13 16.25
C LYS A 117 -4.48 22.58 15.82
N LYS A 118 -5.04 22.82 14.64
CA LYS A 118 -5.34 24.17 14.15
C LYS A 118 -6.40 24.84 15.02
N ASP A 119 -7.46 24.11 15.37
CA ASP A 119 -8.53 24.60 16.25
C ASP A 119 -7.98 24.94 17.64
N GLU A 120 -7.08 24.11 18.18
CA GLU A 120 -6.45 24.35 19.48
C GLU A 120 -5.48 25.54 19.46
N ILE A 121 -4.68 25.70 18.40
CA ILE A 121 -3.84 26.89 18.22
C ILE A 121 -4.71 28.15 18.21
N GLN A 122 -5.80 28.14 17.45
CA GLN A 122 -6.69 29.30 17.35
C GLN A 122 -7.32 29.64 18.71
N TYR A 123 -7.74 28.62 19.47
CA TYR A 123 -8.27 28.80 20.83
C TYR A 123 -7.23 29.42 21.77
N LEU A 124 -6.01 28.87 21.79
CA LEU A 124 -4.93 29.37 22.63
C LEU A 124 -4.51 30.80 22.26
N THR A 125 -4.47 31.13 20.97
CA THR A 125 -4.22 32.51 20.51
C THR A 125 -5.27 33.48 21.04
N SER A 126 -6.56 33.12 20.94
CA SER A 126 -7.64 33.97 21.44
C SER A 126 -7.59 34.17 22.96
N MET A 127 -7.23 33.13 23.71
CA MET A 127 -7.02 33.24 25.16
C MET A 127 -5.84 34.17 25.48
N LEU A 128 -4.74 34.06 24.73
CA LEU A 128 -3.56 34.88 24.92
C LEU A 128 -3.86 36.36 24.67
N ASP A 129 -4.56 36.69 23.59
CA ASP A 129 -4.95 38.06 23.26
C ASP A 129 -5.82 38.68 24.38
N THR A 130 -6.76 37.90 24.91
CA THR A 130 -7.63 38.34 26.02
C THR A 130 -6.81 38.61 27.28
N ALA A 131 -5.86 37.74 27.62
CA ALA A 131 -4.99 37.91 28.77
C ALA A 131 -4.04 39.11 28.61
N MET A 132 -3.53 39.33 27.39
CA MET A 132 -2.69 40.49 27.07
C MET A 132 -3.45 41.81 27.23
N GLU A 133 -4.69 41.88 26.74
CA GLU A 133 -5.52 43.07 26.89
C GLU A 133 -5.87 43.33 28.36
N HIS A 134 -6.19 42.27 29.12
CA HIS A 134 -6.42 42.41 30.55
C HIS A 134 -5.18 42.96 31.30
N ASN A 135 -3.99 42.43 30.98
CA ASN A 135 -2.73 42.93 31.54
C ASN A 135 -2.46 44.39 31.15
N ARG A 136 -2.77 44.78 29.92
CA ARG A 136 -2.65 46.17 29.47
C ARG A 136 -3.54 47.10 30.29
N LEU A 137 -4.79 46.72 30.54
CA LEU A 137 -5.73 47.48 31.37
C LEU A 137 -5.25 47.61 32.81
N ILE A 138 -4.76 46.51 33.40
CA ILE A 138 -4.18 46.52 34.76
C ILE A 138 -2.99 47.46 34.82
N LYS A 139 -2.07 47.37 33.85
CA LYS A 139 -0.88 48.22 33.80
C LYS A 139 -1.26 49.70 33.72
N ALA A 140 -2.20 50.07 32.84
CA ALA A 140 -2.71 51.44 32.73
C ALA A 140 -3.34 51.93 34.06
N ARG A 141 -4.08 51.06 34.76
CA ARG A 141 -4.66 51.38 36.06
C ARG A 141 -3.59 51.61 37.13
N ILE A 142 -2.54 50.79 37.17
CA ILE A 142 -1.40 50.96 38.09
C ILE A 142 -0.71 52.30 37.84
N GLU A 143 -0.46 52.65 36.59
CA GLU A 143 0.16 53.93 36.19
C GLU A 143 -0.67 55.14 36.67
N SER A 144 -1.99 55.13 36.43
CA SER A 144 -2.91 56.19 36.90
C SER A 144 -2.99 56.32 38.43
N LEU A 145 -2.88 55.20 39.16
CA LEU A 145 -2.85 55.23 40.62
C LEU A 145 -1.52 55.80 41.13
N LYS A 146 -0.41 55.46 40.48
CA LYS A 146 0.91 56.00 40.79
C LYS A 146 0.98 57.52 40.59
N GLU A 147 0.49 58.03 39.47
CA GLU A 147 0.42 59.48 39.20
C GLU A 147 -0.41 60.24 40.26
N ARG A 148 -1.54 59.67 40.70
CA ARG A 148 -2.35 60.26 41.77
C ARG A 148 -1.64 60.27 43.12
N GLN A 149 -0.88 59.23 43.42
CA GLN A 149 -0.14 59.12 44.68
C GLN A 149 1.06 60.09 44.72
N ASP A 150 1.76 60.26 43.59
CA ASP A 150 2.87 61.21 43.46
C ASP A 150 2.39 62.67 43.59
N LEU A 151 1.22 63.01 43.04
CA LEU A 151 0.62 64.34 43.18
C LEU A 151 0.09 64.60 44.61
N SER A 152 -0.63 63.64 45.20
CA SER A 152 -1.22 63.79 46.54
C SER A 152 -0.18 63.89 47.66
N THR A 153 0.95 63.19 47.53
CA THR A 153 1.95 63.13 48.62
C THR A 153 2.84 64.38 48.61
N ILE A 154 3.16 64.91 47.44
CA ILE A 154 3.97 66.13 47.30
C ILE A 154 3.13 67.37 47.64
N GLU A 155 1.88 67.43 47.22
CA GLU A 155 1.04 68.61 47.41
C GLU A 155 0.60 68.80 48.88
N ASP A 156 0.27 67.71 49.60
CA ASP A 156 -0.10 67.78 51.03
C ASP A 156 1.12 68.08 51.94
N THR A 157 2.31 67.60 51.59
CA THR A 157 3.54 67.90 52.35
C THR A 157 4.05 69.32 52.09
N VAL A 158 4.02 69.79 50.85
CA VAL A 158 4.38 71.18 50.49
C VAL A 158 3.39 72.19 51.05
N GLY A 159 2.09 71.87 51.06
CA GLY A 159 1.05 72.70 51.66
C GLY A 159 1.24 72.87 53.18
N LYS A 160 1.50 71.78 53.90
CA LYS A 160 1.78 71.83 55.35
C LYS A 160 3.04 72.63 55.67
N LEU A 161 4.13 72.44 54.91
CA LEU A 161 5.39 73.15 55.12
C LEU A 161 5.26 74.65 54.84
N ARG A 162 4.48 75.03 53.82
CA ARG A 162 4.17 76.44 53.53
C ARG A 162 3.31 77.06 54.64
N SER A 163 2.33 76.32 55.18
CA SER A 163 1.51 76.80 56.30
C SER A 163 2.32 77.01 57.59
N TRP A 164 3.30 76.14 57.85
CA TRP A 164 4.19 76.30 58.99
C TRP A 164 5.09 77.52 58.83
N ASN A 165 5.62 77.76 57.64
CA ASN A 165 6.53 78.88 57.38
C ASN A 165 5.83 80.25 57.46
N CYS A 166 4.52 80.32 57.15
CA CYS A 166 3.73 81.56 57.28
C CYS A 166 3.33 81.89 58.74
N ASN A 167 3.41 80.95 59.68
CA ASN A 167 2.97 81.15 61.05
C ASN A 167 4.08 81.67 62.00
N TYR A 168 5.32 81.79 61.52
CA TYR A 168 6.47 82.30 62.29
C TYR A 168 6.86 83.76 61.95
N GLY A 169 6.05 84.49 61.17
CA GLY A 169 6.32 85.86 60.75
C GLY A 169 5.46 86.96 61.41
N GLN A 170 4.61 86.62 62.40
CA GLN A 170 3.75 87.57 63.10
C GLN A 170 3.88 87.46 64.62
N ILE A 171 5.07 87.72 65.19
CA ILE A 171 5.24 88.30 66.54
C ILE A 171 6.49 89.17 66.52
#